data_AF-A0A6L8V5Z3-F1
#
_entry.id   AF-A0A6L8V5Z3-F1
#
_cell.length_a   1.000
_cell.length_b   1.000
_cell.length_c   1.000
_cell.angle_alpha   90.00
_cell.angle_beta   90.00
_cell.angle_gamma   90.00
#
_symmetry.space_group_name_H-M   'P 1'
#
loop_
_entity.id
_entity.type
_entity.pdbx_description
1 polymer ?
#
loop_
_entity_poly.entity_id
_entity_poly.type
_entity_poly.pdbx_seq_one_letter_code
_entity_poly.pdbx_strand_id
1 'polypeptide(L)'
;MVLKVLFKNYKDLQDYYGYEDEELERFMPDINEINDLKNLIGLLNVHIMNVHKDGMAYFGLEFDCTWDEEHGFGVMIYKNNVVELGVADISILTWVAERANSQ
;
A
#
# COMPACT_ATOMS: atom_id res chain seq x y z
N MET A 1 -9.29 -6.18 -2.66
CA MET A 1 -8.00 -6.48 -3.32
C MET A 1 -6.85 -5.95 -2.46
N VAL A 2 -6.69 -4.62 -2.34
CA VAL A 2 -5.63 -3.98 -1.54
C VAL A 2 -5.52 -4.54 -0.12
N LEU A 3 -6.61 -4.50 0.66
CA LEU A 3 -6.60 -5.03 2.04
C LEU A 3 -6.19 -6.51 2.12
N LYS A 4 -6.52 -7.34 1.12
CA LYS A 4 -6.12 -8.76 1.11
C LYS A 4 -4.61 -8.91 0.91
N VAL A 5 -4.03 -8.10 0.02
CA VAL A 5 -2.59 -8.12 -0.25
C VAL A 5 -1.83 -7.51 0.92
N LEU A 6 -2.30 -6.39 1.48
CA LEU A 6 -1.71 -5.81 2.68
C LEU A 6 -1.75 -6.78 3.86
N PHE A 7 -2.90 -7.41 4.14
CA PHE A 7 -3.03 -8.40 5.21
C PHE A 7 -2.01 -9.54 5.10
N LYS A 8 -1.74 -10.01 3.88
CA LYS A 8 -0.74 -11.06 3.63
C LYS A 8 0.70 -10.61 3.95
N ASN A 9 1.02 -9.34 3.71
CA ASN A 9 2.38 -8.78 3.91
C ASN A 9 2.51 -7.99 5.22
N TYR A 10 1.43 -7.88 6.01
CA TYR A 10 1.40 -7.00 7.18
C TYR A 10 2.43 -7.40 8.24
N LYS A 11 2.64 -8.71 8.42
CA LYS A 11 3.65 -9.21 9.35
C LYS A 11 5.07 -8.85 8.90
N ASP A 12 5.37 -8.95 7.61
CA ASP A 12 6.65 -8.54 7.05
C ASP A 12 6.89 -7.02 7.24
N LEU A 13 5.82 -6.22 7.15
CA LEU A 13 5.87 -4.78 7.45
C LEU A 13 6.10 -4.52 8.94
N GLN A 14 5.39 -5.22 9.83
CA GLN A 14 5.63 -5.13 11.29
C GLN A 14 7.10 -5.44 11.61
N ASP A 15 7.65 -6.49 11.01
CA ASP A 15 9.04 -6.90 11.24
C ASP A 15 10.05 -5.89 10.64
N TYR A 16 9.69 -5.20 9.56
CA TYR A 16 10.50 -4.13 8.97
C TYR A 16 10.54 -2.86 9.83
N TYR A 17 9.39 -2.41 10.34
CA TYR A 17 9.30 -1.22 11.21
C TYR A 17 9.82 -1.51 12.62
N GLY A 18 9.65 -2.75 13.11
CA GLY A 18 10.29 -3.23 14.33
C GLY A 18 9.79 -2.57 15.63
N TYR A 19 8.56 -2.05 15.64
CA TYR A 19 7.94 -1.55 16.87
C TYR A 19 7.76 -2.68 17.90
N GLU A 20 8.00 -2.38 19.17
CA GLU A 20 7.86 -3.30 20.30
C GLU A 20 6.91 -2.71 21.36
N ASP A 21 6.39 -3.57 22.24
CA ASP A 21 5.55 -3.21 23.39
C ASP A 21 4.43 -2.19 23.06
N GLU A 22 4.38 -1.06 23.77
CA GLU A 22 3.33 -0.04 23.62
C GLU A 22 3.32 0.60 22.22
N GLU A 23 4.46 0.69 21.54
CA GLU A 23 4.55 1.25 20.19
C GLU A 23 3.94 0.29 19.17
N LEU A 24 4.15 -1.01 19.34
CA LEU A 24 3.53 -2.04 18.50
C LEU A 24 2.01 -1.95 18.62
N GLU A 25 1.48 -1.97 19.85
CA GLU A 25 0.03 -1.89 20.10
C GLU A 25 -0.59 -0.60 19.55
N ARG A 26 0.15 0.51 19.59
CA ARG A 26 -0.32 1.83 19.15
C ARG A 26 -0.29 1.99 17.63
N PHE A 27 0.80 1.63 16.98
CA PHE A 27 1.07 1.98 15.59
C PHE A 27 0.82 0.82 14.63
N MET A 28 1.16 -0.40 15.03
CA MET A 28 1.04 -1.60 14.21
C MET A 28 0.49 -2.80 14.99
N PRO A 29 -0.71 -2.69 15.59
CA PRO A 29 -1.25 -3.77 16.43
C PRO A 29 -1.41 -5.06 15.64
N ASP A 30 -1.30 -6.20 16.32
CA ASP A 30 -1.63 -7.49 15.71
C ASP A 30 -3.09 -7.51 15.24
N ILE A 31 -3.28 -7.94 13.99
CA ILE A 31 -4.58 -8.02 13.34
C ILE A 31 -5.02 -9.47 13.19
N ASN A 32 -6.32 -9.73 13.38
CA ASN A 32 -6.88 -11.07 13.30
C ASN A 32 -7.63 -11.29 11.97
N GLU A 33 -8.18 -10.21 11.39
CA GLU A 33 -8.91 -10.27 10.13
C GLU A 33 -8.60 -9.10 9.20
N ILE A 34 -8.87 -9.30 7.91
CA ILE A 34 -8.59 -8.31 6.85
C ILE A 34 -9.28 -6.96 7.11
N ASN A 35 -10.42 -6.95 7.83
CA ASN A 35 -11.15 -5.72 8.12
C ASN A 35 -10.46 -4.84 9.17
N ASP A 36 -9.61 -5.40 10.02
CA ASP A 36 -8.90 -4.64 11.06
C ASP A 36 -8.02 -3.53 10.43
N LEU A 37 -7.46 -3.81 9.24
CA LEU A 37 -6.66 -2.86 8.46
C LEU A 37 -7.41 -1.57 8.09
N LYS A 38 -8.75 -1.58 8.03
CA LYS A 38 -9.53 -0.37 7.71
C LYS A 38 -9.41 0.72 8.79
N ASN A 39 -9.02 0.34 10.00
CA ASN A 39 -8.78 1.28 11.09
C ASN A 39 -7.34 1.81 11.09
N LEU A 40 -6.46 1.19 10.28
CA LEU A 40 -5.03 1.51 10.25
C LEU A 40 -4.60 2.31 9.02
N ILE A 41 -5.43 2.33 7.97
CA ILE A 41 -5.19 3.11 6.76
C ILE A 41 -6.44 3.85 6.28
N GLY A 42 -6.24 5.06 5.76
CA GLY A 42 -7.26 5.91 5.14
C GLY A 42 -6.79 6.38 3.77
N LEU A 43 -7.67 6.28 2.77
CA LEU A 43 -7.33 6.69 1.40
C LEU A 43 -7.24 8.23 1.33
N LEU A 44 -6.09 8.75 0.88
CA LEU A 44 -5.84 10.18 0.68
C LEU A 44 -6.02 10.57 -0.78
N ASN A 45 -5.27 9.93 -1.68
CA ASN A 45 -5.23 10.29 -3.09
C ASN A 45 -5.40 9.07 -4.00
N VAL A 46 -5.97 9.32 -5.18
CA VAL A 46 -6.00 8.38 -6.29
C VAL A 46 -5.31 9.02 -7.49
N HIS A 47 -4.20 8.44 -7.89
CA HIS A 47 -3.37 8.89 -9.00
C HIS A 47 -3.69 8.08 -10.25
N ILE A 48 -3.97 8.75 -11.36
CA ILE A 48 -4.16 8.10 -12.66
C ILE A 48 -2.85 8.20 -13.43
N MET A 49 -2.23 7.06 -13.72
CA MET A 49 -0.92 7.05 -14.36
C MET A 49 -1.03 7.30 -15.86
N ASN A 50 -0.05 8.01 -16.43
CA ASN A 50 0.08 8.18 -17.88
C ASN A 50 0.62 6.90 -18.57
N VAL A 51 1.02 5.90 -17.79
CA VAL A 51 1.41 4.57 -18.29
C VAL A 51 0.16 3.72 -18.44
N HIS A 52 0.01 3.08 -19.60
CA HIS A 52 -1.12 2.23 -19.90
C HIS A 52 -0.71 0.91 -20.56
N LYS A 53 -1.52 -0.13 -20.35
CA LYS A 53 -1.42 -1.46 -20.97
C LYS A 53 -2.80 -1.88 -21.42
N ASP A 54 -2.93 -2.39 -22.64
CA ASP A 54 -4.21 -2.83 -23.22
C ASP A 54 -5.33 -1.78 -23.14
N GLY A 55 -4.99 -0.50 -23.37
CA GLY A 55 -5.94 0.62 -23.29
C GLY A 55 -6.42 1.00 -21.88
N MET A 56 -5.79 0.46 -20.83
CA MET A 56 -6.12 0.75 -19.43
C MET A 56 -4.91 1.37 -18.71
N ALA A 57 -5.16 2.44 -17.95
CA ALA A 57 -4.14 3.06 -17.11
C ALA A 57 -3.86 2.23 -15.84
N TYR A 58 -2.67 2.41 -15.29
CA TYR A 58 -2.39 2.04 -13.90
C TYR A 58 -2.98 3.10 -12.96
N PHE A 59 -3.31 2.70 -11.74
CA PHE A 59 -3.74 3.62 -10.69
C PHE A 59 -2.83 3.50 -9.48
N GLY A 60 -2.39 4.64 -8.97
CA GLY A 60 -1.75 4.75 -7.67
C GLY A 60 -2.79 5.08 -6.61
N LEU A 61 -2.69 4.41 -5.47
CA LEU A 61 -3.51 4.68 -4.29
C LEU A 61 -2.58 5.07 -3.16
N GLU A 62 -2.77 6.26 -2.64
CA GLU A 62 -2.00 6.83 -1.54
C GLU A 62 -2.87 6.84 -0.29
N PHE A 63 -2.32 6.35 0.82
CA PHE A 63 -3.00 6.23 2.09
C PHE A 63 -2.18 6.92 3.18
N ASP A 64 -2.87 7.51 4.16
CA ASP A 64 -2.28 7.64 5.49
C ASP A 64 -2.21 6.26 6.15
N CYS A 65 -1.36 6.14 7.15
CA CYS A 65 -1.26 4.94 7.94
C CYS A 65 -0.83 5.24 9.37
N THR A 66 -1.28 4.43 10.32
CA THR A 66 -0.97 4.62 11.75
C THR A 66 0.52 4.44 12.05
N TRP A 67 1.27 3.75 11.20
CA TRP A 67 2.67 3.40 11.47
C TRP A 67 3.70 4.33 10.85
N ASP A 68 3.28 5.23 9.98
CA ASP A 68 4.16 6.19 9.32
C ASP A 68 3.35 7.42 8.90
N GLU A 69 3.04 8.29 9.86
CA GLU A 69 2.24 9.50 9.60
C GLU A 69 2.97 10.51 8.69
N GLU A 70 4.31 10.45 8.62
CA GLU A 70 5.12 11.36 7.79
C GLU A 70 5.16 10.90 6.33
N HIS A 71 5.34 9.59 6.07
CA HIS A 71 5.56 9.07 4.71
C HIS A 71 4.37 8.30 4.13
N GLY A 72 3.40 7.87 4.94
CA GLY A 72 2.21 7.16 4.49
C GLY A 72 2.48 5.83 3.77
N PHE A 73 1.44 5.31 3.11
CA PHE A 73 1.46 4.01 2.44
C PHE A 73 0.95 4.13 0.99
N GLY A 74 1.71 3.58 0.05
CA GLY A 74 1.43 3.64 -1.38
C GLY A 74 1.19 2.29 -2.00
N VAL A 75 0.24 2.21 -2.94
CA VAL A 75 -0.08 0.99 -3.69
C VAL A 75 -0.23 1.33 -5.16
N MET A 76 0.47 0.61 -6.03
CA MET A 76 0.24 0.65 -7.48
C MET A 76 -0.66 -0.52 -7.88
N ILE A 77 -1.71 -0.24 -8.66
CA ILE A 77 -2.66 -1.24 -9.14
C ILE A 77 -2.83 -1.17 -10.66
N TYR A 78 -3.10 -2.34 -11.26
CA TYR A 78 -3.51 -2.45 -12.65
C TYR A 78 -4.71 -3.39 -12.76
N LYS A 79 -5.83 -2.87 -13.28
CA LYS A 79 -7.13 -3.55 -13.27
C LYS A 79 -7.47 -4.00 -11.84
N ASN A 80 -7.49 -5.31 -11.59
CA ASN A 80 -7.83 -5.92 -10.31
C ASN A 80 -6.62 -6.60 -9.64
N ASN A 81 -5.39 -6.14 -9.93
CA ASN A 81 -4.18 -6.65 -9.29
C ASN A 81 -3.39 -5.52 -8.62
N VAL A 82 -2.90 -5.80 -7.41
CA VAL A 82 -1.83 -5.01 -6.80
C VAL A 82 -0.53 -5.40 -7.48
N VAL A 83 0.14 -4.39 -8.02
CA VAL A 83 1.42 -4.53 -8.71
C VAL A 83 2.56 -4.35 -7.71
N GLU A 84 2.43 -3.36 -6.83
CA GLU A 84 3.42 -3.06 -5.80
C GLU A 84 2.78 -2.33 -4.62
N LEU A 85 3.42 -2.45 -3.46
CA LEU A 85 3.11 -1.76 -2.22
C LEU A 85 4.40 -1.22 -1.61
N GLY A 86 4.31 -0.15 -0.82
CA GLY A 86 5.44 0.43 -0.10
C GLY A 86 5.05 1.76 0.54
N VAL A 87 6.02 2.67 0.71
CA VAL A 87 5.75 4.06 1.12
C VAL A 87 4.89 4.80 0.09
N ALA A 88 4.31 5.95 0.47
CA ALA A 88 3.37 6.71 -0.38
C ALA A 88 3.84 6.94 -1.81
N ASP A 89 5.14 7.14 -2.03
CA ASP A 89 5.74 7.37 -3.36
C ASP A 89 5.42 6.27 -4.37
N ILE A 90 5.22 5.01 -3.93
CA ILE A 90 4.80 3.92 -4.83
C ILE A 90 3.53 4.28 -5.62
N SER A 91 2.66 5.12 -5.07
CA SER A 91 1.44 5.59 -5.73
C SER A 91 1.69 6.58 -6.88
N ILE A 92 2.86 7.21 -6.97
CA ILE A 92 3.16 8.24 -7.98
C ILE A 92 4.35 7.91 -8.88
N LEU A 93 5.17 6.91 -8.52
CA LEU A 93 6.38 6.56 -9.26
C LEU A 93 6.04 5.88 -10.60
N THR A 94 6.16 6.64 -11.70
CA THR A 94 5.93 6.17 -13.08
C THR A 94 6.70 4.89 -13.41
N TRP A 95 7.95 4.77 -12.95
CA TRP A 95 8.80 3.61 -13.26
C TRP A 95 8.24 2.30 -12.69
N VAL A 96 7.46 2.34 -11.61
CA VAL A 96 6.77 1.17 -11.05
C VAL A 96 5.77 0.63 -12.08
N ALA A 97 4.96 1.52 -12.66
CA ALA A 97 3.99 1.17 -13.69
C ALA A 97 4.69 0.70 -14.98
N GLU A 98 5.79 1.32 -15.39
CA GLU A 98 6.57 0.91 -16.58
C GLU A 98 7.19 -0.49 -16.41
N ARG A 99 7.77 -0.76 -15.25
CA ARG A 99 8.37 -2.07 -14.92
C ARG A 99 7.32 -3.17 -14.97
N ALA A 100 6.13 -2.92 -14.43
CA ALA A 100 5.01 -3.86 -14.47
C ALA A 100 4.43 -4.03 -15.88
N ASN A 101 4.44 -2.97 -16.68
CA ASN A 101 4.00 -3.04 -18.07
C ASN A 101 4.88 -3.96 -18.92
N SER A 102 6.18 -4.02 -18.60
CA SER A 102 7.20 -4.77 -19.31
C SER A 102 7.21 -6.29 -18.99
N GLN A 103 6.35 -6.76 -18.08
CA GLN A 103 6.14 -8.17 -17.73
C GLN A 103 4.93 -8.76 -18.46
#